data_AF-A2Z5S6-F1
#
_entry.id   AF-A2Z5S6-F1
#
_cell.length_a   1.000
_cell.length_b   1.000
_cell.length_c   1.000
_cell.angle_alpha   90.00
_cell.angle_beta   90.00
_cell.angle_gamma   90.00
#
_symmetry.space_group_name_H-M   'P 1'
#
loop_
_entity.id
_entity.type
_entity.pdbx_description
1 polymer ?
#
loop_
_entity_poly.entity_id
_entity_poly.type
_entity_poly.pdbx_seq_one_letter_code
_entity_poly.pdbx_strand_id
1 'polypeptide(L)'
;MAKKQRREAAARRRREQQQQGREQRHHHHHRRRPLLLQPRDERCVSCTTFNILAPIYKRMDSENCRESQYRAYWFSRNEKIIDRLLADCSSIICLQEVWLGNDELVDMYEKRLGDANYSLFKLARTNNRGDGKPI
;
A
#
# COMPACT_ATOMS: atom_id res chain seq x y z
N MET A 1 36.23 14.84 -19.83
CA MET A 1 35.09 13.93 -20.13
C MET A 1 34.89 12.76 -19.14
N ALA A 2 35.83 12.48 -18.21
CA ALA A 2 35.79 11.29 -17.34
C ALA A 2 34.80 11.31 -16.14
N LYS A 3 34.42 12.49 -15.62
CA LYS A 3 33.53 12.58 -14.43
C LYS A 3 32.07 12.19 -14.71
N LYS A 4 31.59 12.42 -15.94
CA LYS A 4 30.22 12.11 -16.36
C LYS A 4 30.01 10.60 -16.46
N GLN A 5 30.95 9.89 -17.07
CA GLN A 5 30.92 8.43 -17.23
C GLN A 5 30.94 7.70 -15.87
N ARG A 6 31.70 8.19 -14.88
CA ARG A 6 31.70 7.63 -13.51
C ARG A 6 30.36 7.77 -12.79
N ARG A 7 29.65 8.90 -12.96
CA ARG A 7 28.31 9.10 -12.38
C ARG A 7 27.27 8.17 -13.00
N GLU A 8 27.33 7.98 -14.32
CA GLU A 8 26.42 7.07 -15.03
C GLU A 8 26.64 5.61 -14.64
N ALA A 9 27.90 5.19 -14.48
CA ALA A 9 28.23 3.85 -14.00
C ALA A 9 27.75 3.60 -12.56
N ALA A 10 27.89 4.59 -11.67
CA ALA A 10 27.39 4.49 -10.30
C ALA A 10 25.84 4.44 -10.24
N ALA A 11 25.16 5.20 -11.13
CA ALA A 11 23.71 5.19 -11.23
C ALA A 11 23.16 3.84 -11.74
N ARG A 12 23.84 3.22 -12.71
CA ARG A 12 23.48 1.87 -13.20
C ARG A 12 23.61 0.80 -12.11
N ARG A 13 24.74 0.77 -11.40
CA ARG A 13 24.98 -0.17 -10.29
C ARG A 13 23.93 -0.05 -9.17
N ARG A 14 23.49 1.18 -8.85
CA ARG A 14 22.41 1.39 -7.87
C ARG A 14 21.05 0.88 -8.35
N ARG A 15 20.74 0.99 -9.65
CA ARG A 15 19.49 0.46 -10.24
C ARG A 15 19.49 -1.06 -10.22
N GLU A 16 20.61 -1.69 -10.59
CA GLU A 16 20.78 -3.15 -10.56
C GLU A 16 20.63 -3.71 -9.13
N GLN A 17 21.25 -3.08 -8.13
CA GLN A 17 21.08 -3.47 -6.72
C GLN A 17 19.64 -3.30 -6.21
N GLN A 18 18.94 -2.24 -6.62
CA GLN A 18 17.52 -2.05 -6.26
C GLN A 18 16.60 -3.08 -6.93
N GLN A 19 16.93 -3.51 -8.15
CA GLN A 19 16.16 -4.49 -8.91
C GLN A 19 16.35 -5.90 -8.35
N GLN A 20 17.60 -6.29 -8.04
CA GLN A 20 17.90 -7.55 -7.34
C GLN A 20 17.26 -7.61 -5.94
N GLY A 21 17.26 -6.49 -5.20
CA GLY A 21 16.58 -6.41 -3.89
C GLY A 21 15.05 -6.40 -3.97
N ARG A 22 14.46 -6.11 -5.15
CA ARG A 22 13.02 -6.29 -5.40
C ARG A 22 12.71 -7.76 -5.71
N GLU A 23 13.50 -8.40 -6.58
CA GLU A 23 13.34 -9.81 -6.94
C GLU A 23 13.47 -10.75 -5.72
N GLN A 24 14.46 -10.50 -4.85
CA GLN A 24 14.60 -11.27 -3.60
C GLN A 24 13.41 -11.11 -2.64
N ARG A 25 12.80 -9.92 -2.60
CA ARG A 25 11.59 -9.66 -1.79
C ARG A 25 10.34 -10.31 -2.39
N HIS A 26 10.22 -10.35 -3.72
CA HIS A 26 9.14 -11.08 -4.38
C HIS A 26 9.21 -12.59 -4.10
N HIS A 27 10.41 -13.17 -4.01
CA HIS A 27 10.57 -14.58 -3.66
C HIS A 27 10.17 -14.91 -2.21
N HIS A 28 10.33 -13.98 -1.26
CA HIS A 28 9.92 -14.21 0.14
C HIS A 28 8.39 -14.14 0.36
N HIS A 29 7.64 -13.47 -0.53
CA HIS A 29 6.19 -13.36 -0.40
C HIS A 29 5.41 -14.58 -0.92
N HIS A 30 6.06 -15.56 -1.56
CA HIS A 30 5.39 -16.74 -2.12
C HIS A 30 5.36 -17.99 -1.23
N ARG A 31 5.88 -17.93 0.00
CA ARG A 31 5.71 -19.02 0.98
C ARG A 31 4.60 -18.71 2.00
N ARG A 32 3.37 -18.51 1.53
CA ARG A 32 2.19 -18.71 2.40
C ARG A 32 1.61 -20.08 2.11
N ARG A 33 1.83 -21.01 3.04
CA ARG A 33 1.14 -22.30 3.10
C ARG A 33 -0.38 -22.06 2.95
N PRO A 34 -1.11 -22.96 2.28
CA PRO A 34 -2.57 -22.91 2.35
C PRO A 34 -2.95 -23.22 3.80
N LEU A 35 -3.36 -22.20 4.54
CA LEU A 35 -3.98 -22.38 5.85
C LEU A 35 -5.35 -22.96 5.58
N LEU A 36 -5.45 -24.29 5.69
CA LEU A 36 -6.68 -24.95 6.08
C LEU A 36 -7.32 -24.10 7.18
N LEU A 37 -8.60 -23.75 7.01
CA LEU A 37 -9.41 -23.01 7.97
C LEU A 37 -9.36 -23.71 9.33
N GLN A 38 -8.35 -23.40 10.14
CA GLN A 38 -8.35 -23.76 11.54
C GLN A 38 -9.41 -22.87 12.21
N PRO A 39 -10.22 -23.43 13.12
CA PRO A 39 -11.10 -22.63 13.95
C PRO A 39 -10.27 -21.52 14.57
N ARG A 40 -10.63 -20.26 14.31
CA ARG A 40 -9.95 -19.13 14.95
C ARG A 40 -10.22 -19.26 16.44
N ASP A 41 -9.16 -19.43 17.22
CA ASP A 41 -9.25 -19.37 18.67
C ASP A 41 -9.84 -18.01 19.05
N GLU A 42 -11.00 -18.00 19.72
CA GLU A 42 -11.77 -16.79 20.04
C GLU A 42 -10.98 -15.80 20.90
N ARG A 43 -9.84 -16.24 21.48
CA ARG A 43 -8.93 -15.39 22.26
C ARG A 43 -7.76 -14.81 21.47
N CYS A 44 -7.64 -15.12 20.17
CA CYS A 44 -6.50 -14.69 19.36
C CYS A 44 -6.82 -13.39 18.59
N VAL A 45 -6.03 -12.35 18.85
CA VAL A 45 -6.11 -11.08 18.12
C VAL A 45 -5.12 -11.11 16.96
N SER A 46 -5.62 -10.87 15.74
CA SER A 46 -4.80 -10.77 14.54
C SER A 46 -4.70 -9.32 14.07
N CYS A 47 -3.54 -8.92 13.54
CA CYS A 47 -3.29 -7.57 13.07
C CYS A 47 -2.69 -7.59 11.66
N THR A 48 -3.29 -6.82 10.76
CA THR A 48 -2.71 -6.51 9.45
C THR A 48 -2.19 -5.09 9.45
N THR A 49 -0.91 -4.92 9.12
CA THR A 49 -0.32 -3.61 8.84
C THR A 49 0.02 -3.51 7.36
N PHE A 50 -0.47 -2.47 6.69
CA PHE A 50 -0.28 -2.35 5.25
C PHE A 50 -0.12 -0.90 4.80
N ASN A 51 1.01 -0.62 4.15
CA ASN A 51 1.25 0.66 3.50
C ASN A 51 0.61 0.62 2.10
N ILE A 52 -0.43 1.42 1.90
CA ILE A 52 -1.21 1.36 0.67
C ILE A 52 -0.62 2.22 -0.45
N LEU A 53 0.47 2.97 -0.20
CA LEU A 53 1.10 3.90 -1.14
C LEU A 53 0.08 4.86 -1.76
N ALA A 54 -0.07 6.05 -1.16
CA ALA A 54 -1.03 7.05 -1.61
C ALA A 54 -0.89 7.29 -3.13
N PRO A 55 -1.99 7.38 -3.89
CA PRO A 55 -1.93 7.62 -5.34
C PRO A 55 -1.10 8.86 -5.74
N ILE A 56 -1.04 9.88 -4.88
CA ILE A 56 -0.23 11.09 -5.07
C ILE A 56 1.30 10.83 -5.03
N TYR A 57 1.72 9.72 -4.44
CA TYR A 57 3.12 9.32 -4.35
C TYR A 57 3.53 8.32 -5.44
N LYS A 58 2.57 7.58 -6.00
CA LYS A 58 2.84 6.58 -7.04
C LYS A 58 3.09 7.25 -8.39
N ARG A 59 4.31 7.11 -8.90
CA ARG A 59 4.75 7.61 -10.21
C ARG A 59 4.40 6.57 -11.28
N MET A 60 3.81 7.01 -12.39
CA MET A 60 3.39 6.11 -13.49
C MET A 60 4.43 6.05 -14.62
N ASP A 61 5.10 7.16 -14.92
CA ASP A 61 6.04 7.26 -16.04
C ASP A 61 7.22 8.21 -15.74
N SER A 62 8.04 8.44 -16.77
CA SER A 62 9.16 9.37 -16.76
C SER A 62 8.75 10.85 -16.80
N GLU A 63 7.49 11.16 -17.14
CA GLU A 63 6.99 12.54 -17.31
C GLU A 63 6.41 13.12 -16.02
N ASN A 64 6.75 12.50 -14.89
CA ASN A 64 6.37 12.96 -13.55
C ASN A 64 4.87 12.75 -13.25
N CYS A 65 4.14 12.01 -14.10
CA CYS A 65 2.73 11.70 -13.88
C CYS A 65 2.55 10.83 -12.63
N ARG A 66 1.45 11.09 -11.92
CA ARG A 66 1.04 10.39 -10.70
C ARG A 66 -0.21 9.58 -10.94
N GLU A 67 -0.32 8.45 -10.26
CA GLU A 67 -1.52 7.62 -10.32
C GLU A 67 -2.77 8.42 -9.91
N SER A 68 -2.63 9.36 -8.96
CA SER A 68 -3.71 10.27 -8.54
C SER A 68 -4.38 11.04 -9.68
N GLN A 69 -3.70 11.26 -10.82
CA GLN A 69 -4.26 11.95 -11.98
C GLN A 69 -5.23 11.07 -12.78
N TYR A 70 -5.28 9.76 -12.52
CA TYR A 70 -6.05 8.79 -13.30
C TYR A 70 -6.96 7.97 -12.38
N ARG A 71 -8.21 8.42 -12.23
CA ARG A 71 -9.22 7.79 -11.37
C ARG A 71 -9.30 6.28 -11.51
N ALA A 72 -9.43 5.79 -12.74
CA ALA A 72 -9.57 4.36 -13.01
C ALA A 72 -8.43 3.51 -12.41
N TYR A 73 -7.19 4.01 -12.43
CA TYR A 73 -6.04 3.26 -11.92
C TYR A 73 -6.00 3.20 -10.41
N TRP A 74 -6.10 4.34 -9.73
CA TRP A 74 -6.07 4.31 -8.27
C TRP A 74 -7.33 3.66 -7.71
N PHE A 75 -8.49 3.84 -8.32
CA PHE A 75 -9.74 3.24 -7.85
C PHE A 75 -9.66 1.71 -7.88
N SER A 76 -9.34 1.12 -9.05
CA SER A 76 -9.22 -0.33 -9.20
C SER A 76 -8.14 -0.94 -8.30
N ARG A 77 -7.05 -0.21 -8.04
CA ARG A 77 -6.01 -0.65 -7.12
C ARG A 77 -6.50 -0.70 -5.68
N ASN A 78 -7.22 0.32 -5.23
CA ASN A 78 -7.73 0.39 -3.85
C ASN A 78 -8.85 -0.64 -3.61
N GLU A 79 -9.69 -0.92 -4.60
CA GLU A 79 -10.67 -2.03 -4.52
C GLU A 79 -9.97 -3.36 -4.21
N LYS A 80 -8.92 -3.70 -4.97
CA LYS A 80 -8.14 -4.93 -4.76
C LYS A 80 -7.45 -4.98 -3.40
N ILE A 81 -7.02 -3.83 -2.88
CA ILE A 81 -6.43 -3.74 -1.54
C ILE A 81 -7.50 -4.06 -0.49
N ILE A 82 -8.68 -3.45 -0.60
CA ILE A 82 -9.80 -3.70 0.31
C ILE A 82 -10.24 -5.16 0.24
N ASP A 83 -10.41 -5.72 -0.96
CA ASP A 83 -10.74 -7.15 -1.14
C ASP A 83 -9.74 -8.05 -0.39
N ARG A 84 -8.44 -7.71 -0.45
CA ARG A 84 -7.42 -8.46 0.26
C ARG A 84 -7.49 -8.30 1.77
N LEU A 85 -7.73 -7.08 2.27
CA LEU A 85 -7.90 -6.83 3.70
C LEU A 85 -9.08 -7.60 4.28
N LEU A 86 -10.20 -7.60 3.54
CA LEU A 86 -11.41 -8.35 3.90
C LEU A 86 -11.18 -9.86 3.85
N ALA A 87 -10.41 -10.37 2.88
CA ALA A 87 -10.08 -11.79 2.80
C ALA A 87 -9.15 -12.27 3.94
N ASP A 88 -8.23 -11.41 4.40
CA ASP A 88 -7.33 -11.74 5.52
C ASP A 88 -8.10 -11.71 6.88
N CYS A 89 -9.27 -11.05 6.95
CA CYS A 89 -10.16 -10.91 8.12
C CYS A 89 -9.40 -10.64 9.43
N SER A 90 -8.44 -9.72 9.44
CA SER A 90 -7.68 -9.44 10.67
C SER A 90 -8.53 -8.69 11.69
N SER A 91 -8.35 -8.96 12.99
CA SER A 91 -9.09 -8.26 14.05
C SER A 91 -8.80 -6.76 14.07
N ILE A 92 -7.57 -6.37 13.71
CA ILE A 92 -7.11 -4.98 13.64
C ILE A 92 -6.44 -4.76 12.28
N ILE A 93 -6.70 -3.61 11.65
CA ILE A 93 -6.11 -3.23 10.36
C ILE A 93 -5.50 -1.83 10.48
N CYS A 94 -4.18 -1.73 10.44
CA CYS A 94 -3.47 -0.46 10.44
C CYS A 94 -2.97 -0.13 9.03
N LEU A 95 -3.50 0.94 8.42
CA LEU A 95 -3.02 1.38 7.11
C LEU A 95 -2.05 2.56 7.22
N GLN A 96 -1.12 2.66 6.28
CA GLN A 96 -0.25 3.83 6.12
C GLN A 96 -0.33 4.38 4.71
N GLU A 97 0.02 5.66 4.57
CA GLU A 97 -0.04 6.42 3.31
C GLU A 97 -1.43 6.40 2.68
N VAL A 98 -2.48 6.55 3.51
CA VAL A 98 -3.84 6.70 2.99
C VAL A 98 -4.03 8.11 2.50
N TRP A 99 -4.55 8.27 1.28
CA TRP A 99 -4.78 9.56 0.66
C TRP A 99 -6.06 10.21 1.19
N LEU A 100 -5.96 10.78 2.40
CA LEU A 100 -7.09 11.38 3.10
C LEU A 100 -7.62 12.65 2.45
N GLY A 101 -6.85 13.30 1.56
CA GLY A 101 -7.30 14.47 0.80
C GLY A 101 -8.23 14.14 -0.38
N ASN A 102 -8.66 12.89 -0.53
CA ASN A 102 -9.59 12.47 -1.57
C ASN A 102 -10.79 11.76 -0.93
N ASP A 103 -11.92 12.46 -0.84
CA ASP A 103 -13.12 11.97 -0.16
C ASP A 103 -13.64 10.67 -0.80
N GLU A 104 -13.57 10.55 -2.11
CA GLU A 104 -14.02 9.33 -2.82
C GLU A 104 -13.23 8.07 -2.41
N LEU A 105 -11.90 8.18 -2.26
CA LEU A 105 -11.08 7.09 -1.76
C LEU A 105 -11.41 6.80 -0.30
N VAL A 106 -11.60 7.83 0.52
CA VAL A 106 -11.94 7.66 1.94
C VAL A 106 -13.28 6.96 2.10
N ASP A 107 -14.32 7.42 1.40
CA ASP A 107 -15.66 6.83 1.40
C ASP A 107 -15.65 5.37 0.97
N MET A 108 -14.80 5.00 -0.01
CA MET A 108 -14.63 3.61 -0.43
C MET A 108 -14.15 2.73 0.73
N TYR A 109 -13.12 3.16 1.46
CA TYR A 109 -12.61 2.41 2.61
C TYR A 109 -13.62 2.36 3.76
N GLU A 110 -14.24 3.49 4.08
CA GLU A 110 -15.22 3.58 5.17
C GLU A 110 -16.44 2.70 4.92
N LYS A 111 -17.02 2.78 3.72
CA LYS A 111 -18.18 1.97 3.37
C LYS A 111 -17.83 0.48 3.38
N ARG A 112 -16.77 0.07 2.68
CA ARG A 112 -16.46 -1.36 2.49
C ARG A 112 -15.98 -2.04 3.78
N LEU A 113 -15.19 -1.35 4.60
CA LEU A 113 -14.76 -1.89 5.89
C LEU A 113 -15.87 -1.77 6.94
N GLY A 114 -16.68 -0.71 6.90
CA GLY A 114 -17.86 -0.54 7.75
C GLY A 114 -18.92 -1.61 7.51
N ASP A 115 -19.21 -1.94 6.24
CA ASP A 115 -20.10 -3.03 5.85
C ASP A 115 -19.60 -4.39 6.36
N ALA A 116 -18.28 -4.52 6.61
CA ALA A 116 -17.64 -5.69 7.21
C ALA A 116 -17.47 -5.59 8.75
N ASN A 117 -18.16 -4.64 9.38
CA ASN A 117 -18.22 -4.42 10.82
C ASN A 117 -16.89 -3.95 11.46
N TYR A 118 -16.06 -3.23 10.69
CA TYR A 118 -14.91 -2.50 11.24
C TYR A 118 -15.31 -1.07 11.61
N SER A 119 -14.86 -0.62 12.79
CA SER A 119 -14.85 0.79 13.17
C SER A 119 -13.57 1.45 12.68
N LEU A 120 -13.66 2.53 11.91
CA LEU A 120 -12.50 3.19 11.31
C LEU A 120 -12.13 4.47 12.08
N PHE A 121 -10.86 4.62 12.45
CA PHE A 121 -10.35 5.85 13.06
C PHE A 121 -9.32 6.51 12.17
N LYS A 122 -9.51 7.77 11.78
CA LYS A 122 -8.60 8.48 10.85
C LYS A 122 -7.68 9.43 11.62
N LEU A 123 -6.37 9.32 11.44
CA LEU A 123 -5.40 10.32 11.88
C LEU A 123 -4.70 10.95 10.68
N ALA A 124 -5.11 12.17 10.34
CA ALA A 124 -4.42 12.98 9.35
C ALA A 124 -3.06 13.45 9.88
N ARG A 125 -2.06 13.56 9.00
CA ARG A 125 -0.79 14.20 9.36
C ARG A 125 -1.02 15.69 9.62
N THR A 126 -0.37 16.22 10.66
CA THR A 126 -0.43 17.64 11.05
C THR A 126 0.23 18.61 10.06
N ASN A 127 0.88 18.13 8.98
CA ASN A 127 1.67 18.95 8.07
C ASN A 127 1.10 19.08 6.64
N ASN A 128 -0.21 18.91 6.46
CA ASN A 128 -0.95 19.24 5.22
C ASN A 128 -0.42 18.54 3.94
N ARG A 129 0.18 17.35 4.07
CA ARG A 129 0.74 16.58 2.93
C ARG A 129 -0.29 15.74 2.16
N GLY A 130 -1.55 15.79 2.57
CA GLY A 130 -2.66 15.08 1.92
C GLY A 130 -2.79 13.60 2.28
N ASP A 131 -1.91 13.04 3.13
CA ASP A 131 -1.93 11.65 3.57
C ASP A 131 -2.01 11.51 5.11
N GLY A 132 -2.44 10.34 5.60
CA GLY A 132 -2.51 10.02 7.03
C GLY A 132 -2.50 8.52 7.33
N LYS A 133 -2.62 8.20 8.62
CA LYS A 133 -2.74 6.82 9.13
C LYS A 133 -4.16 6.60 9.65
N PRO A 134 -4.98 5.72 9.07
CA PRO A 134 -6.10 5.18 9.80
C PRO A 134 -5.62 4.08 10.76
N ILE A 135 -6.20 4.09 11.95
CA ILE A 135 -6.06 3.07 12.99
C ILE A 135 -7.29 2.16 12.93
#